data_AF-A0A6B3HQT1-F1
#
_entry.id   AF-A0A6B3HQT1-F1
#
_cell.length_a   1.000
_cell.length_b   1.000
_cell.length_c   1.000
_cell.angle_alpha   90.00
_cell.angle_beta   90.00
_cell.angle_gamma   90.00
#
_symmetry.space_group_name_H-M   'P 1'
#
loop_
_entity.id
_entity.type
_entity.pdbx_description
1 polymer ?
#
loop_
_entity_poly.entity_id
_entity_poly.type
_entity_poly.pdbx_seq_one_letter_code
_entity_poly.pdbx_strand_id
1 'polypeptide(L)'
;RSEALAHGYWNDSDTTYRTMLAGYWLSGDLVRRSADGEFFHVDRAVDRIRTEAGDGYSALMEEELLLAVEELADCSVVAAKDRG
;
A
#
# COMPACT_ATOMS: atom_id res chain seq x y z
N ARG A 1 3.07 3.24 -16.84
CA ARG A 1 2.83 2.71 -18.20
C ARG A 1 3.80 1.56 -18.43
N SER A 2 3.36 0.48 -19.05
CA SER A 2 4.20 -0.66 -19.41
C SER A 2 3.51 -1.43 -20.52
N GLU A 3 4.26 -2.10 -21.39
CA GLU A 3 3.72 -3.02 -22.39
C GLU A 3 3.05 -4.25 -21.74
N ALA A 4 3.47 -4.58 -20.52
CA ALA A 4 2.91 -5.70 -19.76
C ALA A 4 1.59 -5.36 -19.04
N LEU A 5 1.06 -4.13 -19.17
CA LEU A 5 -0.23 -3.79 -18.55
C LEU A 5 -1.36 -4.58 -19.20
N ALA A 6 -2.20 -5.18 -18.35
CA ALA A 6 -3.43 -5.80 -18.81
C ALA A 6 -4.35 -4.77 -19.47
N HIS A 7 -5.17 -5.25 -20.41
CA HIS A 7 -6.16 -4.40 -21.08
C HIS A 7 -7.29 -3.91 -20.15
N GLY A 8 -7.49 -4.58 -19.01
CA GLY A 8 -8.54 -4.28 -18.05
C GLY A 8 -9.01 -5.53 -17.33
N TYR A 9 -10.10 -5.38 -16.58
CA TYR A 9 -10.78 -6.45 -15.88
C TYR A 9 -11.82 -7.11 -16.78
N TRP A 10 -11.88 -8.44 -16.77
CA TRP A 10 -12.83 -9.20 -17.58
C TRP A 10 -14.27 -8.93 -17.14
N ASN A 11 -15.14 -8.55 -18.09
CA ASN A 11 -16.55 -8.24 -17.86
C ASN A 11 -16.80 -7.18 -16.76
N ASP A 12 -15.82 -6.30 -16.52
CA ASP A 12 -15.91 -5.23 -15.53
C ASP A 12 -15.27 -3.95 -16.08
N SER A 13 -16.06 -3.24 -16.88
CA SER A 13 -15.65 -1.97 -17.49
C SER A 13 -15.54 -0.83 -16.47
N ASP A 14 -16.30 -0.87 -15.38
CA ASP A 14 -16.27 0.17 -14.34
C ASP A 14 -14.94 0.13 -13.58
N THR A 15 -14.53 -1.05 -13.10
CA THR A 15 -13.23 -1.22 -12.43
C THR A 15 -12.07 -0.91 -13.40
N THR A 16 -12.19 -1.31 -14.66
CA THR A 16 -11.20 -0.98 -15.71
C THR A 16 -11.03 0.54 -15.86
N TYR A 17 -12.14 1.27 -15.96
CA TYR A 17 -12.11 2.72 -16.09
C TYR A 17 -11.55 3.40 -14.85
N ARG A 18 -11.98 2.97 -13.65
CA ARG A 18 -11.52 3.56 -12.36
C ARG A 18 -10.05 3.32 -12.07
N THR A 19 -9.47 2.24 -12.59
CA THR A 19 -8.06 1.90 -12.40
C THR A 19 -7.12 2.68 -13.33
N MET A 20 -7.67 3.45 -14.27
CA MET A 20 -6.89 4.25 -15.22
C MET A 20 -7.08 5.75 -14.97
N LEU A 21 -5.98 6.49 -14.93
CA LEU A 21 -5.99 7.95 -14.82
C LEU A 21 -4.97 8.56 -15.79
N ALA A 22 -5.43 9.41 -16.71
CA ALA A 22 -4.58 10.10 -17.69
C ALA A 22 -3.62 9.16 -18.47
N GLY A 23 -4.07 7.92 -18.77
CA GLY A 23 -3.27 6.90 -19.45
C GLY A 23 -2.22 6.24 -18.56
N TYR A 24 -2.36 6.30 -17.24
CA TYR A 24 -1.59 5.56 -16.25
C TYR A 24 -2.48 4.57 -15.51
N TRP A 25 -1.93 3.40 -15.22
CA TRP A 25 -2.52 2.41 -14.32
C TRP A 25 -2.28 2.83 -12.87
N LEU A 26 -3.33 2.85 -12.07
CA LEU A 26 -3.30 3.10 -10.64
C LEU A 26 -3.06 1.77 -9.93
N SER A 27 -1.81 1.45 -9.55
CA SER A 27 -1.49 0.16 -8.93
C SER A 27 -2.12 -0.01 -7.54
N GLY A 28 -2.42 1.12 -6.88
CA GLY A 28 -2.89 1.13 -5.51
C GLY A 28 -1.76 0.97 -4.49
N ASP A 29 -0.50 1.01 -4.91
CA ASP A 29 0.65 0.94 -4.00
C ASP A 29 1.12 2.36 -3.62
N LEU A 30 1.47 2.53 -2.35
CA LEU A 30 2.19 3.67 -1.83
C LEU A 30 3.68 3.38 -1.96
N VAL A 31 4.40 4.32 -2.55
CA VAL A 31 5.84 4.20 -2.80
C VAL A 31 6.57 5.45 -2.34
N ARG A 32 7.78 5.26 -1.81
CA ARG A 32 8.72 6.33 -1.52
C ARG A 32 9.79 6.35 -2.59
N ARG A 33 10.06 7.53 -3.16
CA ARG A 33 11.19 7.73 -4.07
C ARG A 33 12.40 8.25 -3.29
N SER A 34 13.55 7.60 -3.43
CA SER A 34 14.81 8.10 -2.86
C SER A 34 15.36 9.30 -3.65
N ALA A 35 16.37 9.97 -3.09
CA ALA A 35 17.06 11.06 -3.76
C ALA A 35 17.75 10.59 -5.07
N ASP A 36 18.23 9.35 -5.09
CA ASP A 36 18.88 8.73 -6.25
C ASP A 36 17.87 8.19 -7.29
N GLY A 37 16.57 8.32 -7.00
CA GLY A 37 15.50 8.01 -7.93
C GLY A 37 14.98 6.59 -7.87
N GLU A 38 15.44 5.78 -6.93
CA GLU A 38 14.92 4.44 -6.66
C GLU A 38 13.54 4.52 -5.98
N PHE A 39 12.71 3.50 -6.18
CA PHE A 39 11.38 3.40 -5.58
C PHE A 39 11.33 2.25 -4.60
N PHE A 40 10.86 2.54 -3.39
CA PHE A 40 10.66 1.58 -2.32
C PHE A 40 9.15 1.43 -2.09
N HIS A 41 8.68 0.19 -2.04
CA HIS A 41 7.32 -0.10 -1.63
C HIS A 41 7.13 0.29 -0.17
N VAL A 42 6.02 0.94 0.15
CA VAL A 42 5.70 1.37 1.53
C VAL A 42 4.50 0.61 2.04
N ASP A 43 3.39 0.61 1.28
CA ASP A 43 2.14 -0.02 1.70
C ASP A 43 1.14 -0.06 0.54
N ARG A 44 -0.06 -0.58 0.78
CA ARG A 44 -1.23 -0.39 -0.08
C ARG A 44 -1.95 0.91 0.30
N ALA A 45 -2.44 1.64 -0.69
CA ALA A 45 -3.22 2.86 -0.48
C ALA A 45 -4.50 2.63 0.33
N VAL A 46 -5.04 1.41 0.27
CA VAL A 46 -6.24 0.98 1.01
C VAL A 46 -5.96 0.55 2.45
N ASP A 47 -4.72 0.18 2.76
CA ASP A 47 -4.34 -0.33 4.10
C ASP A 47 -3.76 0.76 5.00
N ARG A 48 -3.42 1.92 4.42
CA ARG A 48 -2.96 3.10 5.14
C ARG A 48 -3.89 3.48 6.31
N ILE A 49 -3.32 3.53 7.50
CA ILE A 49 -4.00 3.87 8.74
C ILE A 49 -3.87 5.38 9.01
N ARG A 50 -4.97 6.12 8.99
CA ARG A 50 -4.94 7.55 9.37
C ARG A 50 -4.98 7.71 10.88
N THR A 51 -3.99 8.41 11.44
CA THR A 51 -3.92 8.76 12.85
C THR A 51 -3.88 10.29 13.02
N GLU A 52 -4.06 10.79 14.25
CA GLU A 52 -3.92 12.22 14.53
C GLU A 52 -2.49 12.74 14.28
N ALA A 53 -1.49 11.88 14.43
CA ALA A 53 -0.08 12.21 14.21
C ALA A 53 0.37 12.08 12.74
N GLY A 54 -0.52 11.62 11.85
CA GLY A 54 -0.22 11.36 10.45
C GLY A 54 -0.61 9.95 10.00
N ASP A 55 -0.16 9.59 8.81
CA ASP A 55 -0.42 8.27 8.24
C ASP A 55 0.53 7.22 8.84
N GLY A 56 -0.05 6.14 9.35
CA GLY A 56 0.61 4.87 9.63
C GLY A 56 0.50 3.92 8.44
N TYR A 57 1.53 3.10 8.24
CA TYR A 57 1.63 2.14 7.16
C TYR A 57 1.74 0.75 7.77
N SER A 58 0.72 -0.10 7.59
CA SER A 58 0.63 -1.38 8.28
C SER A 58 1.77 -2.30 7.89
N ALA A 59 2.05 -2.43 6.60
CA ALA A 59 3.14 -3.28 6.10
C ALA A 59 4.50 -2.90 6.70
N LEU A 60 4.83 -1.60 6.69
CA LEU A 60 6.08 -1.11 7.29
C LEU A 60 6.13 -1.38 8.80
N MET A 61 5.04 -1.17 9.52
CA MET A 61 4.98 -1.43 10.96
C MET A 61 5.12 -2.93 11.27
N GLU A 62 4.52 -3.79 10.46
CA GLU A 62 4.63 -5.25 10.56
C GLU A 62 6.08 -5.69 10.35
N GLU A 63 6.76 -5.19 9.31
CA GLU A 63 8.18 -5.45 9.04
C GLU A 63 9.08 -5.04 10.22
N GLU A 64 8.89 -3.84 10.76
CA GLU A 64 9.66 -3.35 11.90
C GLU A 64 9.44 -4.21 13.16
N LEU A 65 8.20 -4.67 13.42
CA LEU A 65 7.90 -5.56 14.54
C LEU A 65 8.53 -6.95 14.38
N LEU A 66 8.41 -7.54 13.19
CA LEU A 66 8.99 -8.85 12.88
C LEU A 66 10.51 -8.85 12.94
N LEU A 67 11.16 -7.74 12.57
CA LEU A 67 12.61 -7.58 12.68
C LEU A 67 13.08 -7.36 14.12
N ALA A 68 12.26 -6.70 14.95
CA ALA A 68 12.66 -6.31 16.31
C ALA A 68 12.34 -7.36 17.38
N VAL A 69 11.37 -8.25 17.16
CA VAL A 69 10.91 -9.23 18.16
C VAL A 69 11.06 -10.64 17.62
N GLU A 70 12.11 -11.34 18.05
CA GLU A 70 12.48 -12.68 17.56
C GLU A 70 11.38 -13.74 17.78
N GLU A 71 10.57 -13.58 18.83
CA GLU A 71 9.47 -14.50 19.15
C GLU A 71 8.24 -14.33 18.25
N LEU A 72 8.15 -13.24 17.47
CA LEU A 72 7.06 -13.05 16.51
C LEU A 72 7.31 -13.89 15.25
N ALA A 73 6.49 -14.93 15.07
CA ALA A 73 6.47 -15.69 13.82
C ALA A 73 5.75 -14.96 12.68
N ASP A 74 4.74 -14.15 13.02
CA ASP A 74 3.93 -13.36 12.09
C ASP A 74 3.19 -12.25 12.86
N CYS A 75 2.76 -11.18 12.18
CA CYS A 75 1.93 -10.15 12.78
C CYS A 75 1.07 -9.40 11.74
N SER A 76 0.02 -8.74 12.22
CA SER A 76 -0.76 -7.80 11.41
C SER A 76 -1.13 -6.58 12.24
N VAL A 77 -1.03 -5.40 11.63
CA VAL A 77 -1.31 -4.12 12.28
C VAL A 77 -2.59 -3.54 11.73
N VAL A 78 -3.54 -3.25 12.63
CA VAL A 78 -4.85 -2.67 12.28
C VAL A 78 -5.15 -1.44 13.13
N ALA A 79 -5.93 -0.53 12.57
CA ALA A 79 -6.44 0.62 13.32
C ALA A 79 -7.49 0.18 14.36
N ALA A 80 -7.41 0.73 15.57
CA ALA A 80 -8.40 0.55 16.61
C ALA A 80 -8.73 1.88 17.29
N LYS A 81 -9.95 2.00 17.83
CA LYS A 81 -10.29 3.08 18.75
C LYS A 81 -9.90 2.67 20.16
N ASP A 82 -9.27 3.57 20.88
CA ASP A 82 -9.09 3.41 22.32
C ASP A 82 -10.48 3.35 22.99
N ARG A 83 -10.65 2.43 23.94
CA ARG A 83 -11.94 2.20 24.61
C ARG A 83 -12.09 3.00 25.90
N GLY A 84 -11.04 3.65 26.38
CA GLY A 84 -11.00 4.33 27.68
C GLY A 84 -10.92 3.36 28.84
#